data_AF-A0A223KVJ3-F1
#
_entry.id   AF-A0A223KVJ3-F1
#
_cell.length_a   1.000
_cell.length_b   1.000
_cell.length_c   1.000
_cell.angle_alpha   90.00
_cell.angle_beta   90.00
_cell.angle_gamma   90.00
#
_symmetry.space_group_name_H-M   'P 1'
#
loop_
_entity.id
_entity.type
_entity.pdbx_description
1 polymer ?
#
loop_
_entity_poly.entity_id
_entity_poly.type
_entity_poly.pdbx_seq_one_letter_code
_entity_poly.pdbx_strand_id
1 'polypeptide(L)'
;MDKYVELFQLNNYKVSKQSTKSTEFEHNETGEVIYLLPNKELTIILDPKKIEGNSMLEEKTSGLIHNTSFNAFPKRKHTGKELIQYGYGFKFQSEEELQSFLVILN
;
A
#
# COMPACT_ATOMS: atom_id res chain seq x y z
N MET A 1 6.55 -9.36 -17.43
CA MET A 1 5.88 -8.25 -16.72
C MET A 1 5.50 -8.76 -15.35
N ASP A 2 5.65 -7.95 -14.30
CA ASP A 2 5.30 -8.34 -12.93
C ASP A 2 3.81 -8.69 -12.87
N LYS A 3 3.49 -9.95 -12.56
CA LYS A 3 2.12 -10.52 -12.54
C LYS A 3 1.14 -9.66 -11.73
N TYR A 4 1.63 -8.98 -10.70
CA TYR A 4 0.82 -8.12 -9.84
C TYR A 4 0.43 -6.79 -10.50
N VAL A 5 1.20 -6.27 -11.46
CA VAL A 5 0.87 -5.03 -12.14
C VAL A 5 -0.45 -5.15 -12.91
N GLU A 6 -0.69 -6.29 -13.56
CA GLU A 6 -1.94 -6.57 -14.27
C GLU A 6 -3.13 -6.56 -13.30
N LEU A 7 -2.97 -7.12 -12.11
CA LEU A 7 -4.00 -7.14 -11.06
C LEU A 7 -4.38 -5.72 -10.62
N PHE A 8 -3.40 -4.84 -10.40
CA PHE A 8 -3.68 -3.43 -10.08
C PHE A 8 -4.33 -2.69 -11.27
N GLN A 9 -3.90 -2.95 -12.50
CA GLN A 9 -4.51 -2.37 -13.71
C GLN A 9 -5.98 -2.76 -13.89
N LEU A 10 -6.34 -4.02 -13.59
CA LEU A 10 -7.73 -4.48 -13.60
C LEU A 10 -8.61 -3.74 -12.57
N ASN A 11 -8.01 -3.24 -11.48
CA ASN A 11 -8.69 -2.46 -10.46
C ASN A 11 -8.49 -0.94 -10.66
N ASN A 12 -8.23 -0.51 -11.90
CA ASN A 12 -8.13 0.89 -12.31
C ASN A 12 -6.97 1.67 -11.65
N TYR A 13 -5.90 0.97 -11.29
CA TYR A 13 -4.65 1.59 -10.86
C TYR A 13 -3.63 1.62 -12.00
N LYS A 14 -2.84 2.69 -12.06
CA LYS A 14 -1.65 2.79 -12.92
C LYS A 14 -0.38 2.75 -12.07
N VAL A 15 0.70 2.23 -12.63
CA VAL A 15 2.03 2.36 -12.00
C VAL A 15 2.46 3.82 -12.10
N SER A 16 2.61 4.48 -10.96
CA SER A 16 3.12 5.85 -10.87
C SER A 16 4.64 5.86 -10.78
N LYS A 17 5.21 4.99 -9.93
CA LYS A 17 6.64 4.93 -9.67
C LYS A 17 7.08 3.53 -9.31
N GLN A 18 8.22 3.09 -9.83
CA GLN A 18 8.82 1.80 -9.49
C GLN A 18 10.21 2.02 -8.87
N SER A 19 10.50 1.28 -7.81
CA SER A 19 11.80 1.30 -7.14
C SER A 19 12.16 -0.11 -6.65
N THR A 20 13.42 -0.31 -6.26
CA THR A 20 13.88 -1.57 -5.66
C THR A 20 13.22 -1.87 -4.31
N LYS A 21 12.58 -0.88 -3.67
CA LYS A 21 11.94 -1.03 -2.35
C LYS A 21 10.44 -1.21 -2.42
N SER A 22 9.79 -0.70 -3.46
CA SER A 22 8.34 -0.74 -3.63
C SER A 22 7.94 -0.29 -5.03
N THR A 23 6.77 -0.77 -5.46
CA THR A 23 6.04 -0.25 -6.62
C THR A 23 4.86 0.58 -6.12
N GLU A 24 4.74 1.80 -6.62
CA GLU A 24 3.66 2.76 -6.32
C GLU A 24 2.59 2.68 -7.40
N PHE A 25 1.34 2.54 -6.95
CA PHE A 25 0.15 2.49 -7.77
C PHE A 25 -0.75 3.66 -7.39
N GLU A 26 -1.28 4.36 -8.40
CA GLU A 26 -2.23 5.45 -8.22
C GLU A 26 -3.56 5.08 -8.88
N HIS A 27 -4.67 5.19 -8.15
CA HIS A 27 -6.00 4.95 -8.70
C HIS A 27 -6.37 6.08 -9.67
N ASN A 28 -6.83 5.73 -10.87
CA ASN A 28 -7.05 6.71 -11.94
C ASN A 28 -8.16 7.73 -11.63
N GLU A 29 -9.16 7.36 -10.83
CA GLU A 29 -10.32 8.22 -10.54
C GLU A 29 -10.19 8.98 -9.22
N THR A 30 -9.68 8.33 -8.18
CA THR A 30 -9.65 8.88 -6.82
C THR A 30 -8.29 9.52 -6.48
N GLY A 31 -7.25 9.22 -7.26
CA GLY A 31 -5.87 9.63 -6.95
C GLY A 31 -5.28 8.90 -5.73
N GLU A 32 -5.95 7.86 -5.22
CA GLU A 32 -5.46 7.10 -4.08
C GLU A 32 -4.18 6.36 -4.42
N VAL A 33 -3.21 6.42 -3.50
CA VAL A 33 -1.90 5.79 -3.68
C VAL A 33 -1.75 4.56 -2.80
N ILE A 34 -1.28 3.47 -3.40
CA ILE A 34 -0.98 2.20 -2.73
C ILE A 34 0.43 1.77 -3.11
N TYR A 35 1.18 1.21 -2.15
CA TYR A 35 2.49 0.65 -2.41
C TYR A 35 2.48 -0.87 -2.30
N LEU A 36 3.05 -1.57 -3.27
CA LEU A 36 3.36 -3.01 -3.17
C LEU A 36 4.84 -3.18 -2.82
N LEU A 37 5.13 -3.98 -1.79
CA LEU A 37 6.51 -4.33 -1.42
C LEU A 37 7.00 -5.56 -2.20
N PRO A 38 8.28 -5.61 -2.60
CA PRO A 38 8.89 -6.73 -3.34
C PRO A 38 9.26 -7.93 -2.46
N ASN A 39 8.62 -8.09 -1.28
CA ASN A 39 8.95 -9.13 -0.31
C ASN A 39 8.36 -10.49 -0.72
N LYS A 40 8.79 -11.58 -0.06
CA LYS A 40 8.24 -12.93 -0.28
C LYS A 40 6.73 -13.03 0.00
N GLU A 41 6.22 -12.18 0.88
CA GLU A 41 4.80 -12.05 1.20
C GLU A 41 4.21 -10.85 0.45
N LEU A 42 3.04 -11.05 -0.17
CA LEU A 42 2.32 -9.98 -0.86
C LEU A 42 1.88 -8.95 0.16
N THR A 43 2.60 -7.83 0.21
CA THR A 43 2.33 -6.78 1.19
C THR A 43 2.00 -5.50 0.47
N ILE A 44 0.78 -5.00 0.65
CA ILE A 44 0.41 -3.66 0.22
C ILE A 44 0.46 -2.70 1.41
N ILE A 45 0.68 -1.43 1.12
CA ILE A 45 0.74 -0.36 2.11
C ILE A 45 -0.30 0.68 1.71
N LEU A 46 -1.21 0.96 2.64
CA LEU A 46 -2.25 1.98 2.49
C LEU A 46 -1.90 3.26 3.25
N ASP A 47 -2.46 4.37 2.77
CA ASP A 47 -2.31 5.69 3.40
C ASP A 47 -2.95 5.66 4.81
N PRO A 48 -2.21 6.04 5.86
CA PRO A 48 -2.74 6.19 7.22
C PRO A 48 -4.06 6.94 7.29
N LYS A 49 -4.27 7.97 6.46
CA LYS A 49 -5.51 8.76 6.46
C LYS A 49 -6.76 7.96 6.10
N LYS A 50 -6.61 6.86 5.36
CA LYS A 50 -7.73 5.97 4.97
C LYS A 50 -8.03 4.93 6.06
N ILE A 51 -7.05 4.66 6.93
CA ILE A 51 -7.12 3.59 7.93
C ILE A 51 -7.49 4.16 9.29
N GLU A 52 -6.84 5.26 9.71
CA GLU A 52 -7.08 5.90 10.99
C GLU A 52 -8.56 6.35 11.10
N GLY A 53 -9.31 5.73 12.01
CA GLY A 53 -10.75 5.95 12.19
C GLY A 53 -11.66 4.98 11.43
N ASN A 54 -11.11 4.03 10.66
CA ASN A 54 -11.85 2.93 10.05
C ASN A 54 -11.53 1.61 10.77
N SER A 55 -12.35 1.25 11.76
CA SER A 55 -12.14 0.08 12.62
C SER A 55 -11.99 -1.22 11.83
N MET A 56 -12.70 -1.39 10.70
CA MET A 56 -12.60 -2.59 9.87
C MET A 56 -11.23 -2.73 9.20
N LEU A 57 -10.62 -1.63 8.79
CA LEU A 57 -9.29 -1.62 8.17
C LEU A 57 -8.18 -1.66 9.23
N GLU A 58 -8.39 -1.02 10.38
CA GLU A 58 -7.47 -1.07 11.52
C GLU A 58 -7.32 -2.49 12.06
N GLU A 59 -8.39 -3.28 12.15
CA GLU A 59 -8.33 -4.67 12.62
C GLU A 59 -7.61 -5.60 11.63
N LYS A 60 -7.64 -5.28 10.34
CA LYS A 60 -7.03 -6.10 9.28
C LYS A 60 -5.57 -5.77 9.01
N THR A 61 -5.04 -4.69 9.58
CA THR A 61 -3.66 -4.31 9.33
C THR A 61 -2.68 -5.25 10.03
N SER A 62 -1.57 -5.54 9.35
CA SER A 62 -0.40 -6.19 9.95
C SER A 62 0.48 -5.21 10.76
N GLY A 63 0.09 -3.93 10.84
CA GLY A 63 0.76 -2.89 11.59
C GLY A 63 1.39 -1.79 10.73
N LEU A 64 1.99 -0.83 11.41
CA LEU A 64 2.65 0.34 10.81
C LEU A 64 3.99 -0.03 10.18
N ILE A 65 4.21 0.40 8.94
CA ILE A 65 5.45 0.20 8.19
C ILE A 65 6.02 1.57 7.82
N HIS A 66 7.30 1.78 8.12
CA HIS A 66 8.03 3.00 7.77
C HIS A 66 8.92 2.72 6.56
N ASN A 67 8.86 3.56 5.52
CA ASN A 67 9.72 3.43 4.36
C ASN A 67 9.88 4.76 3.65
N THR A 68 11.12 5.09 3.26
CA THR A 68 11.42 6.33 2.56
C THR A 68 10.89 6.36 1.12
N SER A 69 10.46 5.22 0.57
CA SER A 69 9.84 5.17 -0.76
C SER A 69 8.37 5.59 -0.78
N PHE A 70 7.70 5.69 0.38
CA PHE A 70 6.28 6.04 0.49
C PHE A 70 6.03 7.55 0.35
N ASN A 71 6.49 8.14 -0.75
CA ASN A 71 6.57 9.58 -0.92
C ASN A 71 5.23 10.31 -0.84
N ALA A 72 4.12 9.63 -1.16
CA ALA A 72 2.77 10.17 -1.07
C ALA A 72 2.20 10.19 0.36
N PHE A 73 2.81 9.44 1.29
CA PHE A 73 2.26 9.23 2.63
C PHE A 73 2.79 10.24 3.66
N PRO A 74 2.04 10.49 4.75
CA PRO A 74 2.48 11.36 5.83
C PRO A 74 3.76 10.83 6.49
N LYS A 75 4.49 11.75 7.12
CA LYS A 75 5.69 11.42 7.91
C LYS A 75 5.36 11.37 9.38
N ARG A 76 5.95 10.41 10.09
CA ARG A 76 5.85 10.26 11.55
C ARG A 76 7.23 10.03 12.16
N LYS A 77 7.38 10.42 13.42
CA LYS A 77 8.57 10.12 14.20
C LYS A 77 8.58 8.63 14.53
N HIS A 78 9.62 7.93 14.10
CA HIS A 78 9.82 6.52 14.42
C HIS A 78 10.78 6.36 15.59
N THR A 79 12.08 6.25 15.33
CA THR A 79 13.15 6.06 16.33
C THR A 79 14.26 7.11 16.26
N GLY A 80 14.34 7.87 15.15
CA GLY A 80 15.35 8.91 14.92
C GLY A 80 14.87 10.33 15.19
N LYS A 81 15.72 11.29 14.85
CA LYS A 81 15.39 12.74 14.89
C LYS A 81 14.51 13.16 13.71
N GLU A 82 14.65 12.50 12.56
CA GLU A 82 13.92 12.82 11.34
C GLU A 82 12.58 12.08 11.25
N LEU A 83 11.60 12.73 10.61
CA LEU A 83 10.31 12.12 10.31
C LEU A 83 10.45 11.25 9.05
N ILE A 84 9.94 10.01 9.11
CA ILE A 84 9.97 9.04 8.01
C ILE A 84 8.54 8.78 7.56
N GLN A 85 8.33 8.63 6.25
CA GLN A 85 7.03 8.27 5.70
C GLN A 85 6.57 6.92 6.24
N TYR A 86 5.28 6.81 6.54
CA TYR A 86 4.70 5.59 7.10
C TYR A 86 3.35 5.27 6.48
N GLY A 87 2.99 4.00 6.51
CA GLY A 87 1.69 3.51 6.09
C GLY A 87 1.30 2.23 6.84
N TYR A 88 0.09 1.75 6.61
CA TYR A 88 -0.41 0.52 7.22
C TYR A 88 -0.25 -0.64 6.27
N GLY A 89 0.42 -1.69 6.73
CA GLY A 89 0.66 -2.89 5.95
C GLY A 89 -0.52 -3.85 5.98
N PHE A 90 -0.80 -4.47 4.84
CA PHE A 90 -1.74 -5.58 4.70
C PHE A 90 -1.03 -6.70 3.95
N LYS A 91 -1.01 -7.88 4.56
CA LYS A 91 -0.34 -9.07 4.03
C LYS A 91 -1.36 -10.03 3.46
N PHE A 92 -1.04 -10.60 2.31
CA PHE A 92 -1.87 -11.58 1.62
C PHE A 92 -1.08 -12.85 1.34
N GLN A 93 -1.77 -13.97 1.42
CA GLN A 93 -1.23 -15.30 1.14
C GLN A 93 -1.42 -15.71 -0.32
N SER A 94 -2.40 -15.11 -1.02
CA SER A 94 -2.65 -15.36 -2.44
C SER A 94 -3.03 -14.10 -3.21
N GLU A 95 -2.96 -14.19 -4.54
CA GLU A 95 -3.44 -13.15 -5.46
C GLU A 95 -4.95 -12.94 -5.37
N GLU A 96 -5.70 -14.01 -5.13
CA GLU A 96 -7.16 -13.96 -5.00
C GLU A 96 -7.58 -13.16 -3.77
N GLU A 97 -6.81 -13.29 -2.68
CA GLU A 97 -7.01 -12.53 -1.45
C GLU A 97 -6.74 -11.04 -1.69
N LEU A 98 -5.63 -10.71 -2.36
CA LEU A 98 -5.31 -9.34 -2.77
C LEU A 98 -6.39 -8.76 -3.69
N GLN A 99 -6.82 -9.51 -4.70
CA GLN A 99 -7.86 -9.07 -5.63
C GLN A 99 -9.17 -8.78 -4.90
N SER A 100 -9.59 -9.69 -4.01
CA SER A 100 -10.80 -9.52 -3.21
C SER A 100 -10.71 -8.30 -2.31
N PHE A 101 -9.52 -8.03 -1.75
CA PHE A 101 -9.27 -6.85 -0.94
C PHE A 101 -9.37 -5.55 -1.75
N LEU A 102 -8.78 -5.49 -2.95
CA LEU A 102 -8.84 -4.29 -3.80
C LEU A 102 -10.28 -3.98 -4.25
N VAL A 103 -11.10 -5.00 -4.53
CA VAL A 103 -12.52 -4.82 -4.85
C VAL A 103 -13.32 -4.22 -3.69
N ILE A 104 -12.96 -4.56 -2.44
CA ILE A 104 -13.60 -3.97 -1.24
C ILE A 104 -13.13 -2.54 -0.98
N LEU A 105 -11.91 -2.20 -1.42
CA LEU A 105 -11.28 -0.91 -1.16
C LEU A 105 -11.78 0.22 -2.08
N ASN A 106 -12.21 -0.16 -3.29
CA ASN A 106 -12.76 0.70 -4.35
C ASN A 106 -14.29 0.85 -4.20
#